data_AF-A0A9P3H8N9-F1
#
_entry.id   AF-A0A9P3H8N9-F1
#
_cell.length_a   1.000
_cell.length_b   1.000
_cell.length_c   1.000
_cell.angle_alpha   90.00
_cell.angle_beta   90.00
_cell.angle_gamma   90.00
#
_symmetry.space_group_name_H-M   'P 1'
#
loop_
_entity.id
_entity.type
_entity.pdbx_description
1 polymer ?
#
loop_
_entity_poly.entity_id
_entity_poly.type
_entity_poly.pdbx_seq_one_letter_code
_entity_poly.pdbx_strand_id
1 'polypeptide(L)'
;MEVKKGYANALPSASSASPSNTLPTAVSRGSTTFATGTVSSLSRSSADSTNYHGFAIPIKPTPPGAEDCCMSGCAHCIYDIYEDDRQEYKRKLAVVLTEIEKTGLAPPPNLTPSANSKGSGTNSKDDEDRDMDPGMKAFLELERKLKGA
;
A
#
# COMPACT_ATOMS: atom_id res chain seq x y z
N MET A 1 -52.37 22.63 -9.41
CA MET A 1 -51.44 23.23 -10.38
C MET A 1 -50.12 22.52 -10.22
N GLU A 2 -49.81 21.72 -11.23
CA GLU A 2 -48.79 20.68 -11.24
C GLU A 2 -47.61 21.22 -12.06
N VAL A 3 -46.41 21.29 -11.48
CA VAL A 3 -45.20 21.66 -12.21
C VAL A 3 -44.35 20.40 -12.37
N LYS A 4 -44.56 19.73 -13.51
CA LYS A 4 -43.83 18.54 -13.95
C LYS A 4 -42.36 18.87 -14.20
N LYS A 5 -41.48 17.98 -13.71
CA LYS A 5 -40.07 17.87 -14.06
C LYS A 5 -39.87 17.85 -15.58
N GLY A 6 -38.89 18.61 -16.05
CA GLY A 6 -38.40 18.56 -17.43
C GLY A 6 -36.96 19.05 -17.49
N TYR A 7 -36.00 18.20 -17.11
CA TYR A 7 -34.60 18.42 -17.46
C TYR A 7 -34.39 17.87 -18.87
N ALA A 8 -34.24 18.76 -19.84
CA ALA A 8 -33.88 18.40 -21.20
C ALA A 8 -32.39 18.05 -21.25
N ASN A 9 -32.09 16.75 -21.43
CA ASN A 9 -30.75 16.31 -21.82
C ASN A 9 -30.58 16.56 -23.33
N ALA A 10 -29.90 17.64 -23.68
CA ALA A 10 -29.44 17.88 -25.04
C ALA A 10 -27.90 17.81 -25.07
N LEU A 11 -27.37 16.66 -25.46
CA LEU A 11 -25.96 16.49 -25.83
C LEU A 11 -25.84 16.71 -27.35
N PRO A 12 -25.08 17.70 -27.84
CA PRO A 12 -24.76 17.78 -29.26
C PRO A 12 -23.62 16.81 -29.63
N SER A 13 -24.01 15.83 -30.45
CA SER A 13 -23.33 15.25 -31.61
C SER A 13 -21.79 15.10 -31.61
N ALA A 14 -21.35 13.84 -31.56
CA ALA A 14 -20.00 13.43 -31.91
C ALA A 14 -19.78 13.56 -33.42
N SER A 15 -18.92 14.50 -33.83
CA SER A 15 -18.39 14.53 -35.19
C SER A 15 -17.20 13.59 -35.32
N SER A 16 -17.44 12.52 -36.08
CA SER A 16 -16.49 11.60 -36.65
C SER A 16 -15.44 12.30 -37.53
N ALA A 17 -14.16 12.12 -37.20
CA ALA A 17 -13.06 12.34 -38.13
C ALA A 17 -11.97 11.29 -37.87
N SER A 18 -12.00 10.20 -38.65
CA SER A 18 -10.92 9.23 -38.73
C SER A 18 -9.79 9.78 -39.60
N PRO A 19 -8.52 9.80 -39.15
CA PRO A 19 -7.39 9.83 -40.06
C PRO A 19 -7.01 8.40 -40.45
N SER A 20 -7.18 8.09 -41.74
CA SER A 20 -6.70 6.87 -42.39
C SER A 20 -5.17 6.83 -42.35
N ASN A 21 -4.58 6.12 -41.38
CA ASN A 21 -3.14 5.88 -41.38
C ASN A 21 -2.84 4.71 -42.32
N THR A 22 -2.46 5.05 -43.55
CA THR A 22 -1.95 4.10 -44.55
C THR A 22 -0.65 3.49 -44.04
N LEU A 23 -0.63 2.16 -43.88
CA LEU A 23 0.55 1.40 -43.47
C LEU A 23 1.55 1.33 -44.63
N PRO A 24 2.81 1.77 -44.52
CA PRO A 24 3.82 1.43 -45.50
C PRO A 24 4.26 -0.03 -45.28
N THR A 25 3.95 -0.89 -46.24
CA THR A 25 4.59 -2.19 -46.40
C THR A 25 6.03 -1.95 -46.85
N ALA A 26 6.99 -2.10 -45.94
CA ALA A 26 8.38 -2.30 -46.29
C ALA A 26 8.95 -3.39 -45.38
N VAL A 27 9.09 -4.59 -45.94
CA VAL A 27 9.88 -5.66 -45.35
C VAL A 27 11.34 -5.22 -45.41
N SER A 28 11.98 -5.08 -44.24
CA SER A 28 13.42 -4.94 -44.15
C SER A 28 13.92 -6.03 -43.21
N ARG A 29 14.49 -7.09 -43.81
CA ARG A 29 15.21 -8.14 -43.09
C ARG A 29 16.53 -7.56 -42.61
N GLY A 30 16.50 -6.89 -41.48
CA GLY A 30 17.68 -6.48 -40.72
C GLY A 30 18.05 -7.57 -39.72
N SER A 31 19.03 -8.39 -40.09
CA SER A 31 19.75 -9.27 -39.17
C SER A 31 20.67 -8.41 -38.30
N THR A 32 20.28 -8.13 -37.07
CA THR A 32 21.20 -7.72 -36.01
C THR A 32 20.88 -8.52 -34.77
N THR A 33 21.85 -9.36 -34.41
CA THR A 33 21.97 -10.09 -33.16
C THR A 33 21.70 -9.16 -31.99
N PHE A 34 20.60 -9.38 -31.27
CA PHE A 34 20.39 -8.71 -29.99
C PHE A 34 21.41 -9.27 -29.02
N ALA A 35 22.40 -8.44 -28.70
CA ALA A 35 23.38 -8.70 -27.68
C ALA A 35 22.67 -9.10 -26.39
N THR A 36 23.14 -10.19 -25.79
CA THR A 36 22.81 -10.60 -24.43
C THR A 36 23.16 -9.45 -23.50
N GLY A 37 22.17 -8.60 -23.23
CA GLY A 37 22.28 -7.52 -22.27
C GLY A 37 22.46 -8.14 -20.90
N THR A 38 23.69 -8.08 -20.39
CA THR A 38 23.97 -8.24 -18.98
C THR A 38 22.99 -7.34 -18.23
N VAL A 39 22.05 -7.94 -17.53
CA VAL A 39 21.21 -7.22 -16.58
C VAL A 39 22.16 -6.67 -15.53
N SER A 40 22.53 -5.40 -15.69
CA SER A 40 23.22 -4.64 -14.67
C SER A 40 22.37 -4.82 -13.42
N SER A 41 22.92 -5.54 -12.44
CA SER A 41 22.39 -5.57 -11.11
C SER A 41 22.18 -4.12 -10.72
N LEU A 42 20.92 -3.68 -10.74
CA LEU A 42 20.52 -2.42 -10.14
C LEU A 42 21.04 -2.53 -8.71
N SER A 43 22.14 -1.83 -8.47
CA SER A 43 22.67 -1.58 -7.14
C SER A 43 21.53 -0.88 -6.43
N ARG A 44 20.71 -1.70 -5.76
CA ARG A 44 19.59 -1.27 -4.93
C ARG A 44 20.22 -0.28 -3.98
N SER A 45 19.95 1.00 -4.21
CA SER A 45 20.62 2.11 -3.55
C SER A 45 20.71 1.78 -2.08
N SER A 46 21.93 1.62 -1.60
CA SER A 46 22.22 1.37 -0.19
C SER A 46 21.76 2.60 0.57
N ALA A 47 20.46 2.66 0.85
CA ALA A 47 19.87 3.65 1.72
C ALA A 47 20.63 3.52 3.04
N ASP A 48 21.35 4.59 3.37
CA ASP A 48 22.20 4.76 4.53
C ASP A 48 21.77 3.85 5.69
N SER A 49 22.58 2.88 6.08
CA SER A 49 22.27 2.07 7.26
C SER A 49 22.94 2.71 8.48
N THR A 50 22.17 3.06 9.50
CA THR A 50 22.74 3.53 10.77
C THR A 50 23.40 2.33 11.47
N ASN A 51 24.72 2.34 11.58
CA ASN A 51 25.45 1.26 12.24
C ASN A 51 25.32 1.38 13.77
N TYR A 52 24.87 0.31 14.43
CA TYR A 52 24.79 0.19 15.87
C TYR A 52 25.62 -1.01 16.33
N HIS A 53 26.72 -0.77 17.03
CA HIS A 53 27.64 -1.82 17.51
C HIS A 53 28.05 -2.86 16.44
N GLY A 54 28.23 -2.41 15.20
CA GLY A 54 28.62 -3.28 14.07
C GLY A 54 27.44 -3.92 13.32
N PHE A 55 26.21 -3.72 13.79
CA PHE A 55 24.99 -4.13 13.09
C PHE A 55 24.45 -2.98 12.24
N ALA A 56 24.22 -3.26 10.95
CA ALA A 56 23.63 -2.30 10.02
C ALA A 56 22.11 -2.23 10.24
N ILE A 57 21.64 -1.18 10.91
CA ILE A 57 20.20 -0.96 11.10
C ILE A 57 19.64 -0.32 9.82
N PRO A 58 18.62 -0.91 9.18
CA PRO A 58 17.96 -0.29 8.03
C PRO A 58 17.31 1.05 8.44
N ILE A 59 17.22 2.00 7.51
CA ILE A 59 16.46 3.24 7.70
C ILE A 59 14.97 3.02 7.42
N LYS A 60 14.13 3.68 8.22
CA LYS A 60 12.68 3.70 8.01
C LYS A 60 12.37 4.47 6.71
N PRO A 61 11.58 3.91 5.79
CA PRO A 61 11.19 4.62 4.59
C PRO A 61 10.36 5.87 4.95
N THR A 62 10.55 6.94 4.19
CA THR A 62 9.78 8.19 4.34
C THR A 62 8.42 8.01 3.67
N PRO A 63 7.31 8.41 4.31
CA PRO A 63 6.00 8.38 3.67
C PRO A 63 5.97 9.32 2.46
N PRO A 64 5.31 8.94 1.35
CA PRO A 64 5.12 9.83 0.22
C PRO A 64 4.22 11.00 0.59
N GLY A 65 4.45 12.15 -0.05
CA GLY A 65 3.64 13.35 0.12
C GLY A 65 2.23 13.19 -0.44
N ALA A 66 1.33 14.12 -0.12
CA ALA A 66 -0.03 14.10 -0.68
C ALA A 66 -0.01 14.41 -2.18
N GLU A 67 0.90 15.29 -2.58
CA GLU A 67 1.24 15.66 -3.95
C GLU A 67 1.78 14.49 -4.80
N ASP A 68 2.38 13.47 -4.20
CA ASP A 68 2.83 12.27 -4.89
C ASP A 68 1.67 11.31 -5.22
N CYS A 69 0.53 11.48 -4.52
CA CYS A 69 -0.68 10.73 -4.79
C CYS A 69 -1.38 11.32 -6.02
N CYS A 70 -1.36 10.58 -7.13
CA CYS A 70 -1.99 11.02 -8.38
C CYS A 70 -3.52 11.16 -8.29
N MET A 71 -4.17 10.58 -7.28
CA MET A 71 -5.63 10.59 -7.02
C MET A 71 -6.53 10.13 -8.19
N SER A 72 -5.96 9.68 -9.31
CA SER A 72 -6.66 9.32 -10.54
C SER A 72 -6.75 7.80 -10.76
N GLY A 73 -6.26 7.00 -9.80
CA GLY A 73 -6.27 5.54 -9.89
C GLY A 73 -5.17 4.96 -10.78
N CYS A 74 -3.91 5.29 -10.48
CA CYS A 74 -2.76 4.68 -11.16
C CYS A 74 -2.70 3.15 -10.96
N ALA A 75 -2.06 2.45 -11.89
CA ALA A 75 -1.86 1.00 -11.81
C ALA A 75 -1.08 0.55 -10.56
N HIS A 76 -0.20 1.41 -10.05
CA HIS A 76 0.48 1.22 -8.76
C HIS A 76 0.25 2.46 -7.90
N CYS A 77 -0.33 2.28 -6.71
CA CYS A 77 -0.47 3.35 -5.74
C CYS A 77 0.88 3.58 -5.05
N ILE A 78 1.28 4.85 -4.90
CA ILE A 78 2.52 5.18 -4.19
C ILE A 78 2.49 4.73 -2.72
N TYR A 79 1.29 4.71 -2.12
CA TYR A 79 1.11 4.20 -0.76
C TYR A 79 1.30 2.69 -0.68
N ASP A 80 0.90 1.92 -1.70
CA ASP A 80 1.12 0.47 -1.72
C ASP A 80 2.63 0.15 -1.76
N ILE A 81 3.38 0.86 -2.62
CA ILE A 81 4.84 0.73 -2.71
C ILE A 81 5.48 1.09 -1.36
N TYR A 82 5.03 2.17 -0.73
CA TYR A 82 5.51 2.56 0.59
C TYR A 82 5.18 1.52 1.67
N GLU A 83 3.99 0.90 1.62
CA GLU A 83 3.63 -0.18 2.54
C GLU A 83 4.52 -1.40 2.38
N ASP A 84 4.84 -1.79 1.15
CA ASP A 84 5.78 -2.87 0.85
C ASP A 84 7.17 -2.55 1.41
N ASP A 85 7.67 -1.33 1.17
CA ASP A 85 8.95 -0.87 1.72
C ASP A 85 8.96 -0.85 3.25
N ARG A 86 7.85 -0.45 3.88
CA ARG A 86 7.69 -0.49 5.34
C ARG A 86 7.68 -1.91 5.89
N GLN A 87 7.05 -2.85 5.19
CA GLN A 87 7.03 -4.26 5.59
C GLN A 87 8.43 -4.85 5.49
N GLU A 88 9.15 -4.56 4.41
CA GLU A 88 10.53 -5.02 4.23
C GLU A 88 11.47 -4.41 5.29
N TYR A 89 11.30 -3.13 5.62
CA TYR A 89 12.00 -2.49 6.74
C TYR A 89 11.78 -3.23 8.06
N LYS A 90 10.53 -3.55 8.41
CA LYS A 90 10.20 -4.30 9.63
C LYS A 90 10.82 -5.69 9.64
N ARG A 91 10.82 -6.40 8.50
CA ARG A 91 11.45 -7.72 8.36
C ARG A 91 12.95 -7.63 8.64
N LYS A 92 13.64 -6.70 7.99
CA LYS A 92 15.09 -6.50 8.18
C LYS A 92 15.43 -6.09 9.61
N LEU A 93 14.63 -5.20 10.20
CA LEU A 93 14.79 -4.83 11.60
C LEU A 93 14.67 -6.04 12.54
N ALA A 94 13.66 -6.88 12.36
CA ALA A 94 13.46 -8.04 13.21
C ALA A 94 14.68 -8.97 13.18
N VAL A 95 15.27 -9.20 11.99
CA VAL A 95 16.50 -10.00 11.85
C VAL A 95 17.64 -9.37 12.65
N VAL A 96 17.92 -8.09 12.43
CA VAL A 96 19.00 -7.38 13.12
C VAL A 96 18.80 -7.37 14.64
N LEU A 97 17.58 -7.14 15.13
CA LEU A 97 17.29 -7.18 16.56
C LEU A 97 17.53 -8.56 17.15
N THR A 98 17.15 -9.64 16.46
CA THR A 98 17.42 -11.00 16.94
C THR A 98 18.92 -11.32 16.98
N GLU A 99 19.72 -10.73 16.09
CA GLU A 99 21.17 -10.88 16.10
C GLU A 99 21.81 -10.10 17.24
N ILE A 100 21.37 -8.86 17.48
CA ILE A 100 21.78 -8.03 18.63
C ILE A 100 21.49 -8.76 19.94
N GLU A 101 20.27 -9.30 20.10
CA GLU A 101 19.87 -10.06 21.28
C GLU A 101 20.74 -11.31 21.48
N LYS A 102 21.04 -12.05 20.41
CA LYS A 102 21.95 -13.22 20.46
C LYS A 102 23.36 -12.84 20.91
N THR A 103 23.83 -11.64 20.56
CA THR A 103 25.12 -11.13 21.05
C THR A 103 25.08 -10.62 22.49
N GLY A 104 23.92 -10.63 23.15
CA GLY A 104 23.75 -10.18 24.54
C GLY A 104 23.77 -8.67 24.70
N LEU A 105 23.64 -7.91 23.61
CA LEU A 105 23.55 -6.46 23.62
C LEU A 105 22.11 -6.03 23.85
N ALA A 106 21.93 -4.91 24.56
CA ALA A 106 20.61 -4.34 24.77
C ALA A 106 20.05 -3.79 23.43
N PRO A 107 18.73 -3.96 23.17
CA PRO A 107 18.12 -3.42 21.97
C PRO A 107 18.17 -1.88 21.97
N PRO A 108 18.39 -1.26 20.81
CA PRO A 108 18.48 0.19 20.71
C PRO A 108 17.16 0.88 21.14
N PRO A 109 17.22 1.93 21.98
CA PRO A 109 16.04 2.52 22.63
C PRO A 109 15.06 3.20 21.65
N ASN A 110 15.49 3.57 20.45
CA ASN A 110 14.64 4.20 19.43
C ASN A 110 13.83 3.19 18.60
N LEU A 111 14.01 1.89 18.84
CA LEU A 111 13.42 0.81 18.04
C LEU A 111 12.57 -0.14 18.88
N THR A 112 12.53 0.04 20.20
CA THR A 112 11.62 -0.72 21.04
C THR A 112 10.20 -0.21 20.79
N PRO A 113 9.26 -1.08 20.39
CA PRO A 113 7.86 -0.73 20.50
C PRO A 113 7.60 -0.61 22.00
N SER A 114 7.61 0.61 22.53
CA SER A 114 7.14 0.87 23.89
C SER A 114 5.85 0.09 24.08
N ALA A 115 5.78 -0.66 25.18
CA ALA A 115 4.74 -1.61 25.57
C ALA A 115 3.35 -0.97 25.79
N ASN A 116 2.97 0.01 24.96
CA ASN A 116 1.67 0.67 24.89
C ASN A 116 0.84 0.12 23.73
N SER A 117 0.76 -1.20 23.64
CA SER A 117 -0.33 -1.90 22.98
C SER A 117 -0.62 -3.18 23.74
N LYS A 118 -0.76 -3.06 25.06
CA LYS A 118 -1.42 -4.08 25.87
C LYS A 118 -2.94 -3.92 25.69
N GLY A 119 -3.40 -4.02 24.44
CA GLY A 119 -4.76 -4.48 24.12
C GLY A 119 -4.80 -6.00 24.28
N SER A 120 -4.43 -6.46 25.47
CA SER A 120 -4.51 -7.86 25.87
C SER A 120 -5.96 -8.13 26.19
N GLY A 121 -6.77 -8.36 25.16
CA GLY A 121 -8.14 -8.84 25.28
C GLY A 121 -8.14 -10.20 25.98
N THR A 122 -8.23 -10.16 27.30
CA THR A 122 -8.64 -11.31 28.11
C THR A 122 -10.05 -11.66 27.66
N ASN A 123 -10.18 -12.81 27.02
CA ASN A 123 -11.46 -13.37 26.60
C ASN A 123 -12.28 -13.75 27.85
N SER A 124 -13.00 -12.78 28.40
CA SER A 124 -14.11 -12.99 29.32
C SER A 124 -15.39 -12.71 28.55
N LYS A 125 -16.17 -13.74 28.29
CA LYS A 125 -17.39 -13.70 27.44
C LYS A 125 -18.53 -12.84 28.00
N ASP A 126 -18.33 -12.15 29.12
CA ASP A 126 -19.38 -11.43 29.84
C ASP A 126 -19.12 -9.91 29.94
N ASP A 127 -17.97 -9.40 29.47
CA ASP A 127 -17.60 -7.97 29.52
C ASP A 127 -17.63 -7.26 28.14
N GLU A 128 -17.73 -8.01 27.03
CA GLU A 128 -17.63 -7.46 25.65
C GLU A 128 -18.85 -6.66 25.20
N ASP A 129 -19.99 -6.77 25.88
CA ASP A 129 -21.18 -5.98 25.55
C ASP A 129 -21.08 -4.52 25.98
N ARG A 130 -20.13 -4.14 26.84
CA ARG A 130 -20.02 -2.76 27.34
C ARG A 130 -19.01 -1.93 26.56
N ASP A 131 -17.92 -2.53 26.09
CA ASP A 131 -16.86 -1.88 25.32
C ASP A 131 -17.03 -1.99 23.79
N MET A 132 -18.12 -2.59 23.28
CA MET A 132 -18.38 -2.54 21.84
C MET A 132 -18.86 -1.16 21.39
N ASP A 133 -18.29 -0.67 20.28
CA ASP A 133 -18.63 0.60 19.66
C ASP A 133 -20.16 0.69 19.41
N PRO A 134 -20.82 1.82 19.73
CA PRO A 134 -22.26 1.96 19.55
C PRO A 134 -22.77 1.62 18.14
N GLY A 135 -21.96 1.85 17.10
CA GLY A 135 -22.27 1.48 15.72
C GLY A 135 -22.20 -0.02 15.48
N MET A 136 -21.17 -0.68 16.02
CA MET A 136 -21.03 -2.14 15.93
C MET A 136 -22.20 -2.87 16.62
N LYS A 137 -22.65 -2.35 17.76
CA LYS A 137 -23.82 -2.88 18.49
C LYS A 137 -25.10 -2.77 17.69
N ALA A 138 -25.34 -1.61 17.06
CA ALA A 138 -26.53 -1.40 16.25
C ALA A 138 -26.57 -2.37 15.05
N PHE A 139 -25.42 -2.63 14.44
CA PHE A 139 -25.30 -3.59 13.35
C PHE A 139 -25.61 -5.03 13.81
N LEU A 140 -24.99 -5.50 14.89
CA LEU A 140 -25.22 -6.83 15.46
C LEU A 140 -26.70 -7.03 15.85
N GLU A 141 -27.37 -6.00 16.37
CA GLU A 141 -28.79 -6.08 16.71
C GLU A 141 -29.68 -6.22 15.46
N LEU A 142 -29.37 -5.47 14.40
CA LEU A 142 -30.09 -5.54 13.12
C LEU A 142 -29.91 -6.91 12.46
N GLU A 143 -28.70 -7.45 12.46
CA GLU A 143 -28.44 -8.80 11.94
C GLU A 143 -29.21 -9.87 12.73
N ARG A 144 -29.25 -9.77 14.07
CA ARG A 144 -30.03 -10.69 14.92
C ARG A 144 -31.53 -10.61 14.61
N LYS A 145 -32.07 -9.41 14.37
CA LYS A 145 -33.47 -9.21 13.96
C LYS A 145 -33.78 -9.79 12.59
N LEU A 146 -32.85 -9.71 11.65
CA LEU A 146 -33.03 -10.25 10.30
C LEU A 146 -32.81 -11.76 10.22
N LYS A 147 -31.95 -12.32 11.07
CA LYS A 147 -31.64 -13.76 11.10
C LYS A 147 -32.65 -14.58 11.91
N GLY A 148 -33.46 -13.92 12.74
CA GLY A 148 -34.55 -14.52 13.51
C GLY A 148 -35.93 -14.36 12.87
N ALA A 149 -36.02 -13.83 11.64
CA ALA A 149 -37.25 -13.68 10.85
C ALA A 149 -37.38 -14.79 9.79
#